data_AF-A0A944T3G1-F1
#
_entry.id   AF-A0A944T3G1-F1
#
_cell.length_a   1.000
_cell.length_b   1.000
_cell.length_c   1.000
_cell.angle_alpha   90.00
_cell.angle_beta   90.00
_cell.angle_gamma   90.00
#
_symmetry.space_group_name_H-M   'P 1'
#
loop_
_entity.id
_entity.type
_entity.pdbx_description
1 polymer ?
#
loop_
_entity_poly.entity_id
_entity_poly.type
_entity_poly.pdbx_seq_one_letter_code
_entity_poly.pdbx_strand_id
1 'polypeptide(L)'
;MNLSREIKTAILVLGCLGTFIFGFSYLKGTSLFDNDLVLHSVYQDVEGLVVGAKVTINGYSVGKVKNIDFDENYQKIKVTYSLRKDLSFSSQSVAQLYEAGLIGGKAIAILPVYDSGVTIKNGDNLPSAVKPGLTELVNQQIAPLQDKIEGLLTSADSLFAGVSNVLNYKSQENLKLALNGLTESISNINSLSKSMSRIVNSNELVFNSTMEHVGATSKNLAQLTDSLSKIEFGTTMKNMEVASNQLKTILSNLEQGEGTVGKLLNDDGLYNELLHSSESLEALLTDLKDNPKKYVHFSLFGRKDKSVEKN
;
A
#
# COMPACT_ATOMS: atom_id res chain seq x y z
N MET A 1 -46.53 -51.65 101.37
CA MET A 1 -47.70 -50.82 101.00
C MET A 1 -48.37 -51.43 99.79
N ASN A 2 -49.58 -51.97 99.92
CA ASN A 2 -50.35 -52.45 98.78
C ASN A 2 -51.04 -51.25 98.13
N LEU A 3 -50.45 -50.72 97.05
CA LEU A 3 -51.07 -49.66 96.25
C LEU A 3 -52.43 -50.14 95.71
N SER A 4 -53.48 -49.31 95.83
CA SER A 4 -54.78 -49.58 95.22
C SER A 4 -54.66 -49.70 93.70
N ARG A 5 -55.61 -50.39 93.06
CA ARG A 5 -55.63 -50.54 91.60
C ARG A 5 -55.71 -49.18 90.89
N GLU A 6 -56.35 -48.17 91.48
CA GLU A 6 -56.43 -46.82 90.89
C GLU A 6 -55.07 -46.13 90.88
N ILE A 7 -54.28 -46.25 91.95
CA ILE A 7 -52.95 -45.61 92.02
C ILE A 7 -51.99 -46.25 91.00
N LYS A 8 -52.08 -47.57 90.79
CA LYS A 8 -51.28 -48.26 89.77
C LYS A 8 -51.63 -47.78 88.35
N THR A 9 -52.92 -47.60 88.06
CA THR A 9 -53.37 -47.06 86.77
C THR A 9 -52.91 -45.61 86.58
N ALA A 10 -53.01 -44.77 87.62
CA ALA A 10 -52.56 -43.38 87.55
C ALA A 10 -51.05 -43.27 87.25
N ILE A 11 -50.22 -44.09 87.90
CA ILE A 11 -48.77 -44.13 87.64
C ILE A 11 -48.47 -44.57 86.20
N LEU A 12 -49.20 -45.57 85.67
CA LEU A 12 -49.02 -46.03 84.29
C LEU A 12 -49.40 -44.95 83.27
N VAL A 13 -50.51 -44.24 83.50
CA VAL A 13 -50.95 -43.14 82.63
C VAL A 13 -49.95 -41.98 82.68
N LEU A 14 -49.49 -41.59 83.86
CA LEU A 14 -48.47 -40.52 84.01
C LEU A 14 -47.13 -40.93 83.38
N GLY A 15 -46.73 -42.19 83.54
CA GLY A 15 -45.52 -42.73 82.90
C GLY A 15 -45.63 -42.69 81.37
N CYS A 16 -46.78 -43.11 80.81
CA CYS A 16 -47.03 -43.09 79.37
C CYS A 16 -47.06 -41.66 78.82
N LEU A 17 -47.66 -40.72 79.55
CA LEU A 17 -47.66 -39.31 79.16
C LEU A 17 -46.24 -38.73 79.20
N GLY A 18 -45.47 -39.04 80.24
CA GLY A 18 -44.07 -38.62 80.36
C GLY A 18 -43.19 -39.15 79.23
N THR A 19 -43.30 -40.45 78.90
CA THR A 19 -42.55 -41.06 77.79
C THR A 19 -43.01 -40.54 76.44
N PHE A 20 -44.30 -40.25 76.27
CA PHE A 20 -44.83 -39.64 75.04
C PHE A 20 -44.29 -38.23 74.83
N ILE A 21 -44.33 -37.38 75.87
CA ILE A 21 -43.78 -36.01 75.80
C ILE A 21 -42.28 -36.05 75.50
N PHE A 22 -41.54 -36.94 76.18
CA PHE A 22 -40.11 -37.11 75.95
C PHE A 22 -39.81 -37.61 74.53
N GLY A 23 -40.52 -38.65 74.06
CA GLY A 23 -40.36 -39.21 72.72
C GLY A 23 -40.74 -38.24 71.61
N PHE A 24 -41.82 -37.47 71.80
CA PHE A 24 -42.22 -36.42 70.86
C PHE A 24 -41.16 -35.32 70.76
N SER A 25 -40.61 -34.86 71.89
CA SER A 25 -39.54 -33.85 71.90
C SER A 25 -38.25 -34.38 71.25
N TYR A 26 -37.93 -35.66 71.48
CA TYR A 26 -36.79 -36.33 70.85
C TYR A 26 -36.93 -36.42 69.33
N LEU A 27 -38.11 -36.81 68.82
CA LEU A 27 -38.42 -36.87 67.38
C LEU A 27 -38.39 -35.50 66.70
N LYS A 28 -38.81 -34.44 67.39
CA LYS A 28 -38.69 -33.06 66.91
C LYS A 28 -37.23 -32.57 66.90
N GLY A 29 -36.30 -33.36 67.46
CA GLY A 29 -34.88 -33.04 67.52
C GLY A 29 -34.57 -31.88 68.47
N THR A 30 -35.50 -31.55 69.38
CA THR A 30 -35.36 -30.58 70.46
C THR A 30 -35.11 -31.34 71.76
N SER A 31 -33.86 -31.43 72.19
CA SER A 31 -33.52 -31.97 73.51
C SER A 31 -34.11 -31.06 74.60
N LEU A 32 -34.72 -31.66 75.62
CA LEU A 32 -35.31 -30.95 76.77
C LEU A 32 -34.25 -30.52 77.81
N PHE A 33 -33.00 -30.96 77.66
CA PHE A 33 -31.95 -30.78 78.66
C PHE A 33 -30.61 -30.26 78.09
N ASP A 34 -30.62 -29.69 76.88
CA ASP A 34 -29.37 -29.21 76.27
C ASP A 34 -28.96 -27.83 76.75
N ASN A 35 -27.74 -27.77 77.27
CA ASN A 35 -27.01 -26.55 77.57
C ASN A 35 -26.44 -25.99 76.26
N ASP A 36 -27.28 -25.60 75.30
CA ASP A 36 -26.80 -25.00 74.04
C ASP A 36 -26.49 -23.50 74.20
N LEU A 37 -25.63 -22.98 73.32
CA LEU A 37 -25.47 -21.54 73.09
C LEU A 37 -26.56 -21.08 72.10
N VAL A 38 -27.48 -20.25 72.56
CA VAL A 38 -28.55 -19.66 71.74
C VAL A 38 -28.09 -18.31 71.22
N LEU A 39 -28.18 -18.11 69.91
CA LEU A 39 -27.81 -16.87 69.23
C LEU A 39 -28.94 -16.43 68.29
N HIS A 40 -28.87 -15.17 67.87
CA HIS A 40 -29.85 -14.59 66.95
C HIS A 40 -29.17 -13.88 65.78
N SER A 41 -29.86 -13.85 64.63
CA SER A 41 -29.53 -12.97 63.50
C SER A 41 -30.80 -12.47 62.85
N VAL A 42 -30.72 -11.32 62.20
CA VAL A 42 -31.87 -10.65 61.60
C VAL A 42 -31.67 -10.55 60.09
N TYR A 43 -32.56 -11.13 59.31
CA TYR A 43 -32.48 -11.18 57.84
C TYR A 43 -33.66 -10.43 57.20
N GLN A 44 -33.49 -9.95 55.97
CA GLN A 44 -34.60 -9.37 55.20
C GLN A 44 -35.56 -10.44 54.68
N ASP A 45 -35.00 -11.54 54.17
CA ASP A 45 -35.75 -12.70 53.70
C ASP A 45 -35.07 -13.99 54.17
N VAL A 46 -35.89 -14.96 54.56
CA VAL A 46 -35.46 -16.30 54.98
C VAL A 46 -36.22 -17.40 54.24
N GLU A 47 -36.83 -17.10 53.08
CA GLU A 47 -37.64 -18.05 52.31
C GLU A 47 -36.92 -19.40 52.16
N GLY A 48 -37.60 -20.50 52.48
CA GLY A 48 -37.02 -21.85 52.42
C GLY A 48 -36.15 -22.24 53.62
N LEU A 49 -35.94 -21.37 54.61
CA LEU A 49 -35.41 -21.73 55.93
C LEU A 49 -36.54 -22.28 56.81
N VAL A 50 -36.28 -23.38 57.50
CA VAL A 50 -37.25 -24.04 58.38
C VAL A 50 -36.71 -24.22 59.79
N VAL A 51 -37.60 -24.27 60.78
CA VAL A 51 -37.22 -24.66 62.15
C VAL A 51 -36.66 -26.09 62.12
N GLY A 52 -35.52 -26.29 62.78
CA GLY A 52 -34.75 -27.54 62.76
C GLY A 52 -33.70 -27.61 61.65
N ALA A 53 -33.65 -26.64 60.72
CA ALA A 53 -32.59 -26.56 59.72
C ALA A 53 -31.20 -26.51 60.38
N LYS A 54 -30.21 -27.11 59.73
CA LYS A 54 -28.86 -27.23 60.28
C LYS A 54 -28.19 -25.86 60.33
N VAL A 55 -27.45 -25.63 61.39
CA VAL A 55 -26.46 -24.55 61.47
C VAL A 55 -25.08 -25.18 61.37
N THR A 56 -24.27 -24.70 60.43
CA THR A 56 -22.97 -25.31 60.10
C THR A 56 -21.81 -24.34 60.30
N ILE A 57 -20.62 -24.90 60.55
CA ILE A 57 -19.34 -24.20 60.42
C ILE A 57 -18.52 -25.03 59.45
N ASN A 58 -18.01 -24.43 58.37
CA ASN A 58 -17.25 -25.13 57.33
C ASN A 58 -17.95 -26.42 56.82
N GLY A 59 -19.28 -26.41 56.72
CA GLY A 59 -20.09 -27.54 56.28
C GLY A 59 -20.38 -28.60 57.35
N TYR A 60 -19.76 -28.53 58.54
CA TYR A 60 -20.06 -29.43 59.65
C TYR A 60 -21.22 -28.91 60.49
N SER A 61 -22.19 -29.78 60.80
CA SER A 61 -23.37 -29.42 61.59
C SER A 61 -23.01 -29.19 63.06
N VAL A 62 -23.15 -27.97 63.52
CA VAL A 62 -22.82 -27.55 64.90
C VAL A 62 -24.03 -27.10 65.71
N GLY A 63 -25.20 -27.03 65.08
CA GLY A 63 -26.39 -26.49 65.68
C GLY A 63 -27.63 -26.64 64.83
N LYS A 64 -28.74 -26.05 65.29
CA LYS A 64 -30.04 -26.08 64.61
C LYS A 64 -30.80 -24.77 64.79
N VAL A 65 -31.61 -24.41 63.79
CA VAL A 65 -32.59 -23.31 63.90
C VAL A 65 -33.68 -23.70 64.90
N LYS A 66 -33.89 -22.86 65.91
CA LYS A 66 -34.87 -23.08 66.99
C LYS A 66 -36.19 -22.36 66.73
N ASN A 67 -36.13 -21.11 66.27
CA ASN A 67 -37.32 -20.31 65.99
C ASN A 67 -37.07 -19.32 64.84
N ILE A 68 -38.12 -19.01 64.10
CA ILE A 68 -38.14 -18.01 63.04
C ILE A 68 -39.36 -17.14 63.32
N ASP A 69 -39.14 -15.86 63.58
CA ASP A 69 -40.21 -14.92 63.88
C ASP A 69 -39.85 -13.53 63.34
N PHE A 70 -40.80 -12.61 63.34
CA PHE A 70 -40.54 -11.22 63.00
C PHE A 70 -39.64 -10.54 64.04
N ASP A 71 -38.88 -9.54 63.59
CA ASP A 71 -38.22 -8.60 64.49
C ASP A 71 -39.24 -7.66 65.16
N GLU A 72 -38.79 -6.87 66.13
CA GLU A 72 -39.67 -6.03 66.97
C GLU A 72 -40.57 -5.07 66.17
N ASN A 73 -40.17 -4.72 64.94
CA ASN A 73 -40.89 -3.80 64.06
C ASN A 73 -41.61 -4.48 62.89
N TYR A 74 -41.62 -5.82 62.85
CA TYR A 74 -42.20 -6.63 61.76
C TYR A 74 -41.63 -6.37 60.36
N GLN A 75 -40.45 -5.75 60.25
CA GLN A 75 -39.84 -5.43 58.95
C GLN A 75 -38.83 -6.49 58.52
N LYS A 76 -38.24 -7.20 59.48
CA LYS A 76 -37.21 -8.21 59.23
C LYS A 76 -37.57 -9.49 59.96
N ILE A 77 -36.87 -10.56 59.62
CA ILE A 77 -37.05 -11.86 60.24
C ILE A 77 -35.92 -12.13 61.23
N LYS A 78 -36.25 -12.23 62.51
CA LYS A 78 -35.35 -12.65 63.57
C LYS A 78 -35.31 -14.18 63.61
N VAL A 79 -34.15 -14.74 63.26
CA VAL A 79 -33.89 -16.17 63.36
C VAL A 79 -33.12 -16.46 64.63
N THR A 80 -33.64 -17.38 65.43
CA THR A 80 -33.00 -17.90 66.64
C THR A 80 -32.47 -19.30 66.37
N TYR A 81 -31.20 -19.53 66.66
CA TYR A 81 -30.58 -20.83 66.47
C TYR A 81 -29.73 -21.21 67.68
N SER A 82 -29.58 -22.51 67.90
CA SER A 82 -28.73 -23.05 68.96
C SER A 82 -27.48 -23.68 68.37
N LEU A 83 -26.37 -23.54 69.08
CA LEU A 83 -25.05 -24.08 68.76
C LEU A 83 -24.53 -24.85 69.97
N ARG A 84 -23.69 -25.85 69.73
CA ARG A 84 -22.94 -26.52 70.80
C ARG A 84 -22.03 -25.52 71.56
N LYS A 85 -21.95 -25.64 72.88
CA LYS A 85 -21.28 -24.67 73.78
C LYS A 85 -19.75 -24.65 73.74
N ASP A 86 -19.13 -25.68 73.19
CA ASP A 86 -17.67 -25.81 73.12
C ASP A 86 -17.05 -24.99 71.98
N LEU A 87 -17.85 -24.23 71.24
CA LEU A 87 -17.38 -23.32 70.20
C LEU A 87 -16.98 -21.97 70.80
N SER A 88 -15.81 -21.48 70.40
CA SER A 88 -15.31 -20.16 70.75
C SER A 88 -14.98 -19.38 69.49
N PHE A 89 -15.72 -18.32 69.24
CA PHE A 89 -15.48 -17.36 68.17
C PHE A 89 -15.99 -15.98 68.57
N SER A 90 -15.64 -14.95 67.82
CA SER A 90 -16.02 -13.56 68.08
C SER A 90 -17.49 -13.31 67.76
N SER A 91 -18.14 -12.43 68.52
CA SER A 91 -19.49 -11.89 68.23
C SER A 91 -19.59 -11.17 66.87
N GLN A 92 -18.46 -10.84 66.25
CA GLN A 92 -18.40 -10.29 64.88
C GLN A 92 -18.47 -11.36 63.78
N SER A 93 -18.59 -12.64 64.14
CA SER A 93 -18.76 -13.73 63.19
C SER A 93 -20.07 -13.61 62.46
N VAL A 94 -20.08 -13.95 61.17
CA VAL A 94 -21.26 -13.74 60.32
C VAL A 94 -22.09 -15.01 60.25
N ALA A 95 -23.40 -14.90 60.49
CA ALA A 95 -24.36 -15.94 60.20
C ALA A 95 -24.87 -15.79 58.77
N GLN A 96 -24.30 -16.56 57.84
CA GLN A 96 -24.65 -16.53 56.43
C GLN A 96 -25.78 -17.52 56.13
N LEU A 97 -26.90 -17.02 55.63
CA LEU A 97 -27.97 -17.83 55.07
C LEU A 97 -27.54 -18.32 53.67
N TYR A 98 -27.63 -19.63 53.42
CA TYR A 98 -27.25 -20.23 52.13
C TYR A 98 -28.17 -21.41 51.77
N GLU A 99 -28.20 -21.77 50.49
CA GLU A 99 -28.91 -22.97 50.03
C GLU A 99 -28.12 -24.23 50.37
N ALA A 100 -28.71 -25.13 51.16
CA ALA A 100 -28.05 -26.38 51.57
C ALA A 100 -27.90 -27.39 50.42
N GLY A 101 -28.57 -27.15 49.30
CA GLY A 101 -28.54 -27.92 48.06
C GLY A 101 -29.70 -27.52 47.15
N LEU A 102 -29.79 -28.12 45.95
CA LEU A 102 -30.77 -27.74 44.92
C LEU A 102 -32.24 -27.87 45.38
N ILE A 103 -32.54 -28.85 46.25
CA ILE A 103 -33.90 -29.14 46.76
C ILE A 103 -33.91 -29.07 48.30
N GLY A 104 -32.76 -28.80 48.93
CA GLY A 104 -32.53 -29.01 50.37
C GLY A 104 -33.02 -27.89 51.29
N GLY A 105 -33.70 -26.86 50.76
CA GLY A 105 -34.03 -25.64 51.49
C GLY A 105 -32.79 -24.82 51.87
N LYS A 106 -32.97 -23.83 52.75
CA LYS A 106 -31.88 -22.98 53.26
C LYS A 106 -31.36 -23.48 54.62
N ALA A 107 -30.10 -23.18 54.88
CA ALA A 107 -29.40 -23.43 56.14
C ALA A 107 -28.57 -22.20 56.54
N ILE A 108 -28.07 -22.18 57.77
CA ILE A 108 -27.19 -21.11 58.25
C ILE A 108 -25.76 -21.65 58.33
N ALA A 109 -24.81 -20.95 57.71
CA ALA A 109 -23.39 -21.17 57.88
C ALA A 109 -22.83 -20.06 58.75
N ILE A 110 -22.25 -20.40 59.90
CA ILE A 110 -21.47 -19.48 60.70
C ILE A 110 -20.09 -19.39 60.06
N LEU A 111 -19.67 -18.16 59.74
CA LEU A 111 -18.33 -17.81 59.29
C LEU A 111 -17.58 -17.23 60.49
N PRO A 112 -16.85 -18.08 61.25
CA PRO A 112 -16.24 -17.67 62.50
C PRO A 112 -15.05 -16.74 62.25
N VAL A 113 -15.01 -15.65 63.03
CA VAL A 113 -13.85 -14.78 63.18
C VAL A 113 -13.19 -15.10 64.51
N TYR A 114 -11.92 -15.52 64.47
CA TYR A 114 -11.17 -15.96 65.66
C TYR A 114 -10.27 -14.86 66.27
N ASP A 115 -10.21 -13.69 65.63
CA ASP A 115 -9.46 -12.53 66.11
C ASP A 115 -10.11 -11.95 67.39
N SER A 116 -9.23 -11.72 68.37
CA SER A 116 -9.31 -11.09 69.70
C SER A 116 -10.33 -9.96 69.90
N GLY A 117 -11.62 -10.30 69.82
CA GLY A 117 -12.73 -9.50 70.32
C GLY A 117 -13.55 -10.21 71.38
N VAL A 118 -14.67 -9.59 71.76
CA VAL A 118 -15.67 -10.13 72.69
C VAL A 118 -16.14 -11.50 72.20
N THR A 119 -15.80 -12.56 72.94
CA THR A 119 -16.29 -13.91 72.71
C THR A 119 -17.81 -13.93 72.77
N ILE A 120 -18.42 -14.70 71.88
CA ILE A 120 -19.87 -14.92 71.86
C ILE A 120 -20.39 -15.35 73.23
N LYS A 121 -21.52 -14.76 73.61
CA LYS A 121 -22.31 -15.12 74.78
C LYS A 121 -23.70 -15.55 74.37
N ASN A 122 -24.36 -16.26 75.27
CA ASN A 122 -25.73 -16.70 75.06
C ASN A 122 -26.66 -15.49 74.93
N GLY A 123 -27.42 -15.43 73.84
CA GLY A 123 -28.31 -14.32 73.50
C GLY A 123 -27.70 -13.27 72.57
N ASP A 124 -26.43 -13.42 72.17
CA ASP A 124 -25.79 -12.46 71.27
C ASP A 124 -26.43 -12.45 69.87
N ASN A 125 -26.41 -11.27 69.26
CA ASN A 125 -26.86 -11.07 67.89
C ASN A 125 -25.64 -11.10 66.94
N LEU A 126 -25.58 -12.06 66.04
CA LEU A 126 -24.55 -12.11 65.00
C LEU A 126 -24.96 -11.31 63.76
N PRO A 127 -24.02 -10.61 63.09
CA PRO A 127 -24.24 -10.04 61.77
C PRO A 127 -24.73 -11.10 60.77
N SER A 128 -25.72 -10.72 59.96
CA SER A 128 -26.33 -11.61 58.95
C SER A 128 -25.78 -11.34 57.55
N ALA A 129 -25.60 -12.39 56.75
CA ALA A 129 -25.40 -12.26 55.30
C ALA A 129 -26.29 -13.26 54.55
N VAL A 130 -26.59 -13.01 53.28
CA VAL A 130 -27.32 -13.94 52.41
C VAL A 130 -26.43 -14.28 51.23
N LYS A 131 -26.17 -15.57 51.01
CA LYS A 131 -25.46 -16.06 49.83
C LYS A 131 -26.47 -16.28 48.70
N PRO A 132 -26.27 -15.71 47.51
CA PRO A 132 -27.14 -15.96 46.35
C PRO A 132 -27.28 -17.45 46.05
N GLY A 133 -28.50 -17.88 45.80
CA GLY A 133 -28.84 -19.25 45.41
C GLY A 133 -28.50 -19.57 43.96
N LEU A 134 -28.63 -20.83 43.56
CA LEU A 134 -28.35 -21.25 42.19
C LEU A 134 -29.28 -20.55 41.19
N THR A 135 -30.58 -20.46 41.48
CA THR A 135 -31.56 -19.81 40.60
C THR A 135 -31.23 -18.34 40.37
N GLU A 136 -30.83 -17.63 41.42
CA GLU A 136 -30.43 -16.22 41.34
C GLU A 136 -29.16 -16.05 40.51
N LEU A 137 -28.16 -16.91 40.73
CA LEU A 137 -26.92 -16.91 39.94
C LEU A 137 -27.17 -17.25 38.46
N VAL A 138 -28.12 -18.14 38.18
CA VAL A 138 -28.52 -18.48 36.81
C VAL A 138 -29.23 -17.30 36.16
N ASN A 139 -30.18 -16.65 36.84
CA ASN A 139 -30.85 -15.46 36.31
C ASN A 139 -29.85 -14.33 36.00
N GLN A 140 -28.89 -14.09 36.90
CA GLN A 140 -27.83 -13.10 36.71
C GLN A 140 -26.90 -13.42 35.53
N GLN A 141 -26.72 -14.69 35.18
CA GLN A 141 -25.89 -15.12 34.04
C GLN A 141 -26.68 -15.26 32.73
N ILE A 142 -27.99 -15.53 32.78
CA ILE A 142 -28.84 -15.62 31.59
C ILE A 142 -29.07 -14.26 30.96
N ALA A 143 -29.28 -13.20 31.76
CA ALA A 143 -29.51 -11.85 31.23
C ALA A 143 -28.39 -11.37 30.27
N PRO A 144 -27.09 -11.40 30.63
CA PRO A 144 -26.03 -11.01 29.72
C PRO A 144 -25.85 -11.96 28.52
N LEU A 145 -26.36 -13.20 28.60
CA LEU A 145 -26.37 -14.11 27.46
C LEU A 145 -27.41 -13.67 26.42
N GLN A 146 -28.57 -13.18 26.86
CA GLN A 146 -29.58 -12.62 25.96
C GLN A 146 -29.02 -11.42 25.20
N ASP A 147 -28.39 -10.46 25.89
CA ASP A 147 -27.79 -9.27 25.26
C ASP A 147 -26.74 -9.66 24.21
N LYS A 148 -25.91 -10.67 24.51
CA LYS A 148 -24.92 -11.17 23.55
C LYS A 148 -25.59 -11.80 22.33
N ILE A 149 -26.69 -12.51 22.50
CA ILE A 149 -27.43 -13.12 21.38
C ILE A 149 -28.07 -12.03 20.51
N GLU A 150 -28.69 -11.02 21.10
CA GLU A 150 -29.27 -9.88 20.37
C GLU A 150 -28.20 -9.09 19.60
N GLY A 151 -27.04 -8.87 20.23
CA GLY A 151 -25.87 -8.25 19.58
C GLY A 151 -25.32 -9.08 18.42
N LEU A 152 -25.30 -10.41 18.54
CA LEU A 152 -24.91 -11.31 17.46
C LEU A 152 -25.90 -11.27 16.29
N LEU A 153 -27.20 -11.25 16.56
CA LEU A 153 -28.22 -11.15 15.51
C LEU A 153 -28.12 -9.81 14.76
N THR A 154 -27.93 -8.71 15.47
CA THR A 154 -27.71 -7.39 14.88
C THR A 154 -26.44 -7.34 14.00
N SER A 155 -25.38 -7.99 14.48
CA SER A 155 -24.12 -8.11 13.74
C SER A 155 -24.29 -8.96 12.48
N ALA A 156 -25.05 -10.05 12.56
CA ALA A 156 -25.38 -10.90 11.42
C ALA A 156 -26.20 -10.12 10.38
N ASP A 157 -27.23 -9.38 10.79
CA ASP A 157 -28.02 -8.52 9.89
C ASP A 157 -27.15 -7.50 9.16
N SER A 158 -26.21 -6.88 9.88
CA SER A 158 -25.27 -5.92 9.30
C SER A 158 -24.33 -6.57 8.28
N LEU A 159 -23.84 -7.77 8.57
CA LEU A 159 -23.04 -8.56 7.61
C LEU A 159 -23.86 -8.91 6.37
N PHE A 160 -25.11 -9.38 6.54
CA PHE A 160 -25.99 -9.71 5.42
C PHE A 160 -26.31 -8.47 4.58
N ALA A 161 -26.55 -7.32 5.20
CA ALA A 161 -26.75 -6.06 4.49
C ALA A 161 -25.50 -5.63 3.71
N GLY A 162 -24.31 -5.72 4.32
CA GLY A 162 -23.04 -5.41 3.67
C GLY A 162 -22.75 -6.30 2.46
N VAL A 163 -22.92 -7.62 2.63
CA VAL A 163 -22.76 -8.61 1.55
C VAL A 163 -23.80 -8.38 0.44
N SER A 164 -25.07 -8.15 0.80
CA SER A 164 -26.14 -7.84 -0.15
C SER A 164 -25.84 -6.58 -0.96
N ASN A 165 -25.30 -5.53 -0.33
CA ASN A 165 -24.93 -4.29 -1.01
C ASN A 165 -23.80 -4.47 -2.03
N VAL A 166 -22.88 -5.42 -1.82
CA VAL A 166 -21.81 -5.72 -2.79
C VAL A 166 -22.29 -6.68 -3.87
N LEU A 167 -23.13 -7.65 -3.50
CA LEU A 167 -23.64 -8.69 -4.41
C LEU A 167 -24.90 -8.28 -5.19
N ASN A 168 -25.47 -7.10 -4.94
CA ASN A 168 -26.59 -6.63 -5.76
C ASN A 168 -26.16 -6.40 -7.22
N TYR A 169 -27.12 -6.52 -8.14
CA TYR A 169 -26.87 -6.42 -9.57
C TYR A 169 -26.15 -5.11 -9.97
N LYS A 170 -26.51 -3.99 -9.35
CA LYS A 170 -25.94 -2.66 -9.65
C LYS A 170 -24.47 -2.56 -9.23
N SER A 171 -24.12 -3.07 -8.06
CA SER A 171 -22.73 -3.11 -7.56
C SER A 171 -21.87 -4.05 -8.39
N GLN A 172 -22.40 -5.22 -8.76
CA GLN A 172 -21.72 -6.14 -9.66
C GLN A 172 -21.48 -5.53 -11.05
N GLU A 173 -22.48 -4.83 -11.60
CA GLU A 173 -22.35 -4.12 -12.87
C GLU A 173 -21.30 -3.00 -12.79
N ASN A 174 -21.35 -2.16 -11.76
CA ASN A 174 -20.35 -1.11 -11.54
C ASN A 174 -18.94 -1.68 -11.39
N LEU A 175 -18.79 -2.79 -10.65
CA LEU A 175 -17.50 -3.47 -10.50
C LEU A 175 -17.00 -3.99 -11.85
N LYS A 176 -17.88 -4.60 -12.65
CA LYS A 176 -17.53 -5.07 -14.01
C LYS A 176 -17.08 -3.91 -14.90
N LEU A 177 -17.81 -2.78 -14.89
CA LEU A 177 -17.45 -1.58 -15.64
C LEU A 177 -16.08 -1.03 -15.18
N ALA A 178 -15.85 -0.96 -13.87
CA ALA A 178 -14.57 -0.51 -13.31
C ALA A 178 -13.40 -1.43 -13.71
N LEU A 179 -13.59 -2.75 -13.64
CA LEU A 179 -12.59 -3.72 -14.06
C LEU A 179 -12.30 -3.65 -15.57
N ASN A 180 -13.32 -3.44 -16.39
CA ASN A 180 -13.16 -3.22 -17.83
C ASN A 180 -12.36 -1.94 -18.10
N GLY A 181 -12.73 -0.82 -17.48
CA GLY A 181 -12.01 0.45 -17.60
C GLY A 181 -10.56 0.38 -17.10
N LEU A 182 -10.31 -0.41 -16.04
CA LEU A 182 -8.96 -0.68 -15.56
C LEU A 182 -8.15 -1.48 -16.58
N THR A 183 -8.76 -2.50 -17.19
CA THR A 183 -8.11 -3.31 -18.22
C THR A 183 -7.75 -2.48 -19.45
N GLU A 184 -8.66 -1.62 -19.91
CA GLU A 184 -8.41 -0.67 -21.00
C GLU A 184 -7.30 0.32 -20.64
N SER A 185 -7.31 0.86 -19.42
CA SER A 185 -6.28 1.77 -18.93
C SER A 185 -4.89 1.11 -18.94
N ILE A 186 -4.78 -0.13 -18.47
CA ILE A 186 -3.53 -0.89 -18.51
C ILE A 186 -3.06 -1.11 -19.96
N SER A 187 -3.98 -1.41 -20.88
CA SER A 187 -3.67 -1.56 -22.31
C SER A 187 -3.14 -0.26 -22.93
N ASN A 188 -3.77 0.88 -22.60
CA ASN A 188 -3.34 2.21 -23.04
C ASN A 188 -1.97 2.57 -22.47
N ILE A 189 -1.72 2.31 -21.18
CA ILE A 189 -0.41 2.52 -20.53
C ILE A 189 0.67 1.68 -21.22
N ASN A 190 0.39 0.40 -21.51
CA ASN A 190 1.33 -0.47 -22.21
C ASN A 190 1.63 0.03 -23.63
N SER A 191 0.62 0.52 -24.35
CA SER A 191 0.78 1.07 -25.69
C SER A 191 1.56 2.38 -25.69
N LEU A 192 1.29 3.27 -24.73
CA LEU A 192 2.05 4.50 -24.49
C LEU A 192 3.51 4.18 -24.20
N SER A 193 3.77 3.23 -23.30
CA SER A 193 5.13 2.80 -22.96
C SER A 193 5.90 2.31 -24.20
N LYS A 194 5.27 1.47 -25.04
CA LYS A 194 5.86 1.02 -26.32
C LYS A 194 6.12 2.17 -27.30
N SER A 195 5.23 3.15 -27.38
CA SER A 195 5.43 4.33 -28.24
C SER A 195 6.55 5.23 -27.71
N MET A 196 6.64 5.41 -26.40
CA MET A 196 7.72 6.16 -25.76
C MET A 196 9.08 5.50 -26.02
N SER A 197 9.19 4.18 -25.83
CA SER A 197 10.41 3.43 -26.14
C SER A 197 10.82 3.57 -27.61
N ARG A 198 9.84 3.57 -28.54
CA ARG A 198 10.11 3.81 -29.97
C ARG A 198 10.63 5.22 -30.25
N ILE A 199 10.04 6.26 -29.64
CA ILE A 199 10.48 7.65 -29.80
C ILE A 199 11.90 7.83 -29.27
N VAL A 200 12.18 7.32 -28.06
CA VAL A 200 13.51 7.42 -27.44
C VAL A 200 14.56 6.77 -28.35
N ASN A 201 14.32 5.54 -28.80
CA ASN A 201 15.25 4.83 -29.69
C ASN A 201 15.40 5.51 -31.06
N SER A 202 14.30 6.02 -31.64
CA SER A 202 14.35 6.72 -32.93
C SER A 202 15.10 8.05 -32.83
N ASN A 203 14.89 8.79 -31.74
CA ASN A 203 15.59 10.05 -31.50
C ASN A 203 17.08 9.81 -31.26
N GLU A 204 17.47 8.75 -30.56
CA GLU A 204 18.89 8.39 -30.40
C GLU A 204 19.56 8.16 -31.76
N LEU A 205 18.91 7.41 -32.65
CA LEU A 205 19.42 7.17 -34.02
C LEU A 205 19.53 8.46 -34.85
N VAL A 206 18.46 9.27 -34.90
CA VAL A 206 18.43 10.52 -35.67
C VAL A 206 19.40 11.54 -35.10
N PHE A 207 19.51 11.63 -33.77
CA PHE A 207 20.44 12.52 -33.10
C PHE A 207 21.90 12.14 -33.40
N ASN A 208 22.24 10.85 -33.29
CA ASN A 208 23.59 10.37 -33.60
C ASN A 208 23.95 10.63 -35.06
N SER A 209 23.04 10.35 -36.00
CA SER A 209 23.24 10.66 -37.42
C SER A 209 23.39 12.17 -37.69
N THR A 210 22.58 13.00 -37.02
CA THR A 210 22.69 14.47 -37.13
C THR A 210 24.04 14.95 -36.60
N MET A 211 24.48 14.43 -35.44
CA MET A 211 25.76 14.81 -34.83
C MET A 211 26.94 14.37 -35.70
N GLU A 212 26.86 13.21 -36.35
CA GLU A 212 27.83 12.76 -37.34
C GLU A 212 27.88 13.70 -38.56
N HIS A 213 26.73 14.07 -39.13
CA HIS A 213 26.66 15.01 -40.25
C HIS A 213 27.15 16.41 -39.89
N VAL A 214 26.84 16.91 -38.69
CA VAL A 214 27.36 18.18 -38.17
C VAL A 214 28.88 18.09 -38.03
N GLY A 215 29.42 17.00 -37.48
CA GLY A 215 30.85 16.77 -37.39
C GLY A 215 31.54 16.76 -38.76
N ALA A 216 30.96 16.04 -39.73
CA ALA A 216 31.46 16.00 -41.11
C ALA A 216 31.41 17.38 -41.79
N THR A 217 30.30 18.10 -41.62
CA THR A 217 30.13 19.46 -42.17
C THR A 217 31.13 20.41 -41.55
N SER A 218 31.31 20.36 -40.23
CA SER A 218 32.29 21.17 -39.51
C SER A 218 33.72 20.88 -39.98
N LYS A 219 34.05 19.61 -40.26
CA LYS A 219 35.35 19.21 -40.82
C LYS A 219 35.55 19.77 -42.23
N ASN A 220 34.54 19.65 -43.10
CA ASN A 220 34.59 20.20 -44.45
C ASN A 220 34.72 21.73 -44.43
N LEU A 221 34.00 22.40 -43.52
CA LEU A 221 34.10 23.86 -43.36
C LEU A 221 35.49 24.27 -42.85
N ALA A 222 36.07 23.53 -41.91
CA ALA A 222 37.44 23.75 -41.45
C ALA A 222 38.44 23.59 -42.61
N GLN A 223 38.30 22.54 -43.42
CA GLN A 223 39.16 22.32 -44.60
C GLN A 223 39.00 23.40 -45.67
N LEU A 224 37.77 23.85 -45.95
CA LEU A 224 37.51 24.94 -46.87
C LEU A 224 38.13 26.23 -46.36
N THR A 225 37.95 26.54 -45.08
CA THR A 225 38.50 27.75 -44.44
C THR A 225 40.03 27.73 -44.46
N ASP A 226 40.64 26.59 -44.15
CA ASP A 226 42.10 26.39 -44.25
C ASP A 226 42.60 26.57 -45.69
N SER A 227 41.93 25.95 -46.67
CA SER A 227 42.27 26.11 -48.10
C SER A 227 42.14 27.57 -48.55
N LEU A 228 41.07 28.25 -48.16
CA LEU A 228 40.84 29.66 -48.50
C LEU A 228 41.90 30.58 -47.86
N SER A 229 42.31 30.28 -46.62
CA SER A 229 43.36 31.03 -45.92
C SER A 229 44.73 30.92 -46.59
N LYS A 230 44.97 29.85 -47.35
CA LYS A 230 46.21 29.60 -48.10
C LYS A 230 46.21 30.27 -49.48
N ILE A 231 45.09 30.78 -49.97
CA ILE A 231 45.04 31.48 -51.25
C ILE A 231 45.63 32.87 -51.07
N GLU A 232 46.74 33.15 -51.75
CA GLU A 232 47.32 34.49 -51.82
C GLU A 232 46.55 35.39 -52.80
N PHE A 233 45.31 35.75 -52.44
CA PHE A 233 44.45 36.60 -53.28
C PHE A 233 45.14 37.90 -53.72
N GLY A 234 45.97 38.50 -52.86
CA GLY A 234 46.76 39.68 -53.21
C GLY A 234 47.74 39.41 -54.35
N THR A 235 48.46 38.28 -54.29
CA THR A 235 49.41 37.87 -55.34
C THR A 235 48.68 37.50 -56.63
N THR A 236 47.59 36.74 -56.56
CA THR A 236 46.78 36.38 -57.75
C THR A 236 46.20 37.62 -58.43
N MET A 237 45.62 38.54 -57.66
CA MET A 237 45.04 39.78 -58.19
C MET A 237 46.13 40.67 -58.81
N LYS A 238 47.29 40.78 -58.16
CA LYS A 238 48.45 41.49 -58.70
C LYS A 238 48.95 40.89 -60.01
N ASN A 239 49.03 39.56 -60.11
CA ASN A 239 49.42 38.88 -61.35
C ASN A 239 48.38 39.10 -62.46
N MET A 240 47.08 39.11 -62.12
CA MET A 240 46.01 39.40 -63.07
C MET A 240 46.04 40.86 -63.56
N GLU A 241 46.33 41.81 -62.66
CA GLU A 241 46.54 43.21 -63.00
C GLU A 241 47.75 43.38 -63.94
N VAL A 242 48.88 42.74 -63.62
CA VAL A 242 50.08 42.74 -64.49
C VAL A 242 49.74 42.15 -65.86
N ALA A 243 49.07 41.01 -65.92
CA ALA A 243 48.67 40.38 -67.18
C ALA A 243 47.72 41.28 -68.00
N SER A 244 46.75 41.92 -67.35
CA SER A 244 45.82 42.86 -68.00
C SER A 244 46.54 44.09 -68.55
N ASN A 245 47.50 44.66 -67.79
CA ASN A 245 48.30 45.79 -68.24
C ASN A 245 49.23 45.42 -69.40
N GLN A 246 49.84 44.23 -69.37
CA GLN A 246 50.63 43.71 -70.48
C GLN A 246 49.77 43.52 -71.74
N LEU A 247 48.57 42.95 -71.59
CA LEU A 247 47.64 42.77 -72.71
C LEU A 247 47.19 44.11 -73.28
N LYS A 248 46.88 45.10 -72.43
CA LYS A 248 46.57 46.47 -72.86
C LYS A 248 47.72 47.09 -73.65
N THR A 249 48.96 46.87 -73.21
CA THR A 249 50.15 47.37 -73.91
C THR A 249 50.28 46.73 -75.29
N ILE A 250 50.10 45.41 -75.40
CA ILE A 250 50.11 44.70 -76.69
C ILE A 250 49.04 45.25 -77.64
N LEU A 251 47.81 45.43 -77.15
CA LEU A 251 46.70 45.96 -77.95
C LEU A 251 46.94 47.40 -78.40
N SER A 252 47.48 48.25 -77.51
CA SER A 252 47.84 49.63 -77.83
C SER A 252 48.93 49.70 -78.90
N ASN A 253 49.97 48.87 -78.79
CA ASN A 253 51.03 48.81 -79.78
C ASN A 253 50.50 48.32 -81.14
N LEU A 254 49.56 47.37 -81.13
CA LEU A 254 48.92 46.88 -82.35
C LEU A 254 48.05 47.96 -83.02
N GLU A 255 47.26 48.71 -82.26
CA GLU A 255 46.46 49.84 -82.76
C GLU A 255 47.34 50.94 -83.37
N GLN A 256 48.48 51.24 -82.73
CA GLN A 256 49.44 52.25 -83.18
C GLN A 256 50.32 51.80 -84.37
N GLY A 257 50.14 50.57 -84.86
CA GLY A 257 50.95 50.04 -85.97
C GLY A 257 52.38 49.67 -85.56
N GLU A 258 52.66 49.52 -84.26
CA GLU A 258 53.96 49.14 -83.74
C GLU A 258 54.18 47.61 -83.74
N GLY A 259 55.42 47.18 -83.92
CA GLY A 259 55.77 45.75 -84.06
C GLY A 259 55.44 45.18 -85.44
N THR A 260 55.84 43.93 -85.70
CA THR A 260 55.66 43.30 -87.02
C THR A 260 54.19 43.12 -87.39
N VAL A 261 53.33 42.77 -86.42
CA VAL A 261 51.89 42.58 -86.64
C VAL A 261 51.17 43.93 -86.79
N GLY A 262 51.50 44.93 -85.97
CA GLY A 262 50.93 46.28 -86.10
C GLY A 262 51.28 46.91 -87.45
N LYS A 263 52.55 46.80 -87.88
CA LYS A 263 52.98 47.25 -89.21
C LYS A 263 52.25 46.53 -90.33
N LEU A 264 52.09 45.20 -90.24
CA LEU A 264 51.36 44.43 -91.25
C LEU A 264 49.89 44.87 -91.39
N LEU A 265 49.24 45.27 -90.30
CA LEU A 265 47.82 45.65 -90.30
C LEU A 265 47.57 47.08 -90.76
N ASN A 266 48.51 48.01 -90.55
CA ASN A 266 48.33 49.45 -90.78
C ASN A 266 49.14 50.02 -91.96
N ASP A 267 49.95 49.23 -92.65
CA ASP A 267 50.83 49.73 -93.73
C ASP A 267 50.15 49.65 -95.11
N ASP A 268 49.63 50.80 -95.58
CA ASP A 268 49.11 50.98 -96.95
C ASP A 268 50.18 50.70 -98.02
N GLY A 269 51.46 50.85 -97.69
CA GLY A 269 52.59 50.56 -98.55
C GLY A 269 52.72 49.08 -98.87
N LEU A 270 52.39 48.17 -97.94
CA LEU A 270 52.39 46.73 -98.22
C LEU A 270 51.34 46.37 -99.28
N TYR A 271 50.16 47.01 -99.23
CA TYR A 271 49.13 46.83 -100.24
C TYR A 271 49.62 47.31 -101.61
N ASN A 272 50.28 48.47 -101.65
CA ASN A 272 50.86 49.01 -102.88
C ASN A 272 51.99 48.13 -103.42
N GLU A 273 52.84 47.58 -102.55
CA GLU A 273 53.97 46.73 -102.96
C GLU A 273 53.49 45.35 -103.42
N LEU A 274 52.43 44.82 -102.81
CA LEU A 274 51.74 43.61 -103.29
C LEU A 274 51.06 43.88 -104.64
N LEU A 275 50.43 45.03 -104.82
CA LEU A 275 49.81 45.42 -106.10
C LEU A 275 50.88 45.58 -107.19
N HIS A 276 51.96 46.31 -106.92
CA HIS A 276 53.09 46.47 -107.83
C HIS A 276 53.80 45.14 -108.13
N SER A 277 53.94 44.26 -107.13
CA SER A 277 54.46 42.91 -107.36
C SER A 277 53.51 42.10 -108.24
N SER A 278 52.19 42.26 -108.08
CA SER A 278 51.18 41.60 -108.91
C SER A 278 51.18 42.15 -110.34
N GLU A 279 51.28 43.47 -110.53
CA GLU A 279 51.41 44.12 -111.84
C GLU A 279 52.72 43.73 -112.55
N SER A 280 53.83 43.68 -111.80
CA SER A 280 55.13 43.24 -112.34
C SER A 280 55.10 41.76 -112.73
N LEU A 281 54.41 40.92 -111.95
CA LEU A 281 54.19 39.52 -112.28
C LEU A 281 53.30 39.37 -113.52
N GLU A 282 52.22 40.15 -113.63
CA GLU A 282 51.34 40.18 -114.81
C GLU A 282 52.10 40.63 -116.07
N ALA A 283 52.95 41.67 -115.96
CA ALA A 283 53.80 42.13 -117.04
C ALA A 283 54.82 41.05 -117.46
N LEU A 284 55.43 40.36 -116.49
CA LEU A 284 56.33 39.23 -116.76
C LEU A 284 55.60 38.07 -117.44
N LEU A 285 54.40 37.71 -116.98
CA LEU A 285 53.60 36.64 -117.57
C LEU A 285 53.13 37.00 -118.98
N THR A 286 52.78 38.27 -119.21
CA THR A 286 52.41 38.79 -120.53
C THR A 286 53.61 38.77 -121.48
N ASP A 287 54.78 39.26 -121.07
CA ASP A 287 55.98 39.24 -121.91
C ASP A 287 56.48 37.81 -122.17
N LEU A 288 56.31 36.89 -121.22
CA LEU A 288 56.59 35.46 -121.42
C LEU A 288 55.63 34.82 -122.43
N LYS A 289 54.36 35.24 -122.46
CA LYS A 289 53.35 34.80 -123.44
C LYS A 289 53.65 35.34 -124.84
N ASP A 290 54.00 36.62 -124.95
CA ASP A 290 54.19 37.31 -126.23
C ASP A 290 55.58 37.06 -126.84
N ASN A 291 56.62 36.89 -126.00
CA ASN A 291 58.01 36.65 -126.41
C ASN A 291 58.59 35.35 -125.80
N PRO A 292 57.96 34.17 -125.99
CA PRO A 292 58.38 32.94 -125.33
C PRO A 292 59.83 32.54 -125.69
N LYS A 293 60.33 32.94 -126.86
CA LYS A 293 61.71 32.66 -127.32
C LYS A 293 62.80 33.41 -126.54
N LYS A 294 62.48 34.50 -125.81
CA LYS A 294 63.43 35.24 -124.96
C LYS A 294 63.70 34.52 -123.62
N TYR A 295 62.68 33.86 -123.06
CA TYR A 295 62.74 33.28 -121.71
C TYR A 295 62.85 31.76 -121.72
N VAL A 296 62.40 31.12 -122.80
CA VAL A 296 62.45 29.68 -122.97
C VAL A 296 63.33 29.34 -124.17
N HIS A 297 64.61 29.09 -123.91
CA HIS A 297 65.53 28.55 -124.91
C HIS A 297 65.45 27.02 -124.92
N PHE A 298 64.76 26.47 -125.93
CA PHE A 298 64.83 25.05 -126.23
C PHE A 298 66.16 24.75 -126.94
N SER A 299 67.20 24.41 -126.18
CA SER A 299 68.45 23.90 -126.72
C SER A 299 68.25 22.46 -127.17
N LEU A 300 67.87 22.27 -128.44
CA LEU A 300 67.99 20.99 -129.13
C LEU A 300 69.48 20.78 -129.43
N PHE A 301 70.05 19.69 -128.91
CA PHE A 301 71.45 19.25 -128.95
C PHE A 301 72.32 19.58 -127.73
N GLY A 302 72.42 18.57 -126.86
CA GLY A 302 73.70 18.06 -126.35
C GLY A 302 74.18 18.60 -125.01
N ARG A 303 73.97 17.84 -123.93
CA ARG A 303 75.02 16.97 -123.35
C ARG A 303 74.45 16.11 -122.20
N LYS A 304 74.88 14.85 -122.21
CA LYS A 304 74.54 13.76 -121.29
C LYS A 304 75.07 13.98 -119.86
N ASP A 305 74.29 13.42 -118.94
CA ASP A 305 74.63 12.74 -117.68
C ASP A 305 75.45 13.48 -116.62
N LYS A 306 74.85 13.61 -115.44
CA LYS A 306 74.98 12.56 -114.42
C LYS A 306 73.95 12.69 -113.31
N SER A 307 73.21 11.60 -113.13
CA SER A 307 72.67 11.13 -111.87
C SER A 307 73.72 11.16 -110.74
N VAL A 308 73.34 11.59 -109.54
CA VAL A 308 73.70 10.91 -108.28
C VAL A 308 72.61 11.13 -107.24
N GLU A 309 72.27 10.00 -106.64
CA GLU A 309 71.38 9.65 -105.53
C GLU A 309 71.91 10.10 -104.16
N LYS A 310 71.03 10.10 -103.14
CA LYS A 310 71.29 9.99 -101.68
C LYS A 310 71.78 11.26 -100.96
N ASN A 311 71.28 11.62 -99.77
CA ASN A 311 70.54 10.90 -98.71
C ASN A 311 69.38 11.74 -98.17
#